data_AF-A0A8T1WZV0-F1
#
_entry.id   AF-A0A8T1WZV0-F1
#
_cell.length_a   1.000
_cell.length_b   1.000
_cell.length_c   1.000
_cell.angle_alpha   90.00
_cell.angle_beta   90.00
_cell.angle_gamma   90.00
#
_symmetry.space_group_name_H-M   'P 1'
#
loop_
_entity.id
_entity.type
_entity.pdbx_description
1 polymer ?
#
loop_
_entity_poly.entity_id
_entity_poly.type
_entity_poly.pdbx_seq_one_letter_code
_entity_poly.pdbx_strand_id
1 'polypeptide(L)'
;MKFATCLVLVTVAIASATADDCSFGCTNVYDPVTDENGKTYSNECYMRLAKCQEGKIAPPSSAIPATTEPASSPSMWTDYGDCPDNCLDVYKPVTDENGKTYSNDCYMRQAKCKDN
;
A
#
# COMPACT_ATOMS: atom_id res chain seq x y z
N MET A 1 -48.90 -47.74 -7.63
CA MET A 1 -49.11 -46.47 -6.90
C MET A 1 -47.76 -45.77 -6.84
N LYS A 2 -47.62 -44.65 -7.57
CA LYS A 2 -46.37 -43.89 -7.74
C LYS A 2 -46.25 -42.90 -6.56
N PHE A 3 -45.24 -43.04 -5.72
CA PHE A 3 -44.90 -42.03 -4.72
C PHE A 3 -43.65 -41.29 -5.20
N ALA A 4 -43.88 -40.18 -5.89
CA ALA A 4 -42.85 -39.21 -6.23
C ALA A 4 -42.79 -38.17 -5.11
N THR A 5 -41.92 -38.37 -4.13
CA THR A 5 -41.59 -37.35 -3.14
C THR A 5 -40.34 -36.60 -3.62
N CYS A 6 -40.58 -35.44 -4.22
CA CYS A 6 -39.55 -34.51 -4.64
C CYS A 6 -39.04 -33.76 -3.40
N LEU A 7 -37.94 -34.26 -2.82
CA LEU A 7 -37.31 -33.65 -1.65
C LEU A 7 -36.41 -32.50 -2.14
N VAL A 8 -36.99 -31.30 -2.20
CA VAL A 8 -36.28 -30.08 -2.58
C VAL A 8 -35.37 -29.69 -1.41
N LEU A 9 -34.10 -30.11 -1.49
CA LEU A 9 -33.06 -29.60 -0.60
C LEU A 9 -32.76 -28.16 -0.99
N VAL A 10 -33.40 -27.21 -0.30
CA VAL A 10 -33.04 -25.80 -0.37
C VAL A 10 -31.71 -25.64 0.36
N THR A 11 -30.59 -25.66 -0.37
CA THR A 11 -29.29 -25.31 0.19
C THR A 11 -29.23 -23.80 0.34
N VAL A 12 -29.38 -23.33 1.57
CA VAL A 12 -29.14 -21.92 1.93
C VAL A 12 -27.65 -21.66 1.75
N ALA A 13 -27.30 -20.86 0.74
CA ALA A 13 -25.94 -20.35 0.58
C ALA A 13 -25.68 -19.35 1.71
N ILE A 14 -24.96 -19.79 2.74
CA ILE A 14 -24.44 -18.89 3.77
C ILE A 14 -23.23 -18.19 3.16
N ALA A 15 -23.46 -17.04 2.54
CA ALA A 15 -22.38 -16.15 2.13
C ALA A 15 -21.79 -15.54 3.39
N SER A 16 -20.80 -16.23 3.99
CA SER A 16 -19.98 -15.68 5.06
C SER A 16 -19.10 -14.58 4.45
N ALA A 17 -19.65 -13.38 4.32
CA ALA A 17 -18.84 -12.18 4.22
C ALA A 17 -18.15 -12.05 5.57
N THR A 18 -16.84 -12.29 5.62
CA THR A 18 -16.03 -11.85 6.76
C THR A 18 -16.29 -10.36 6.91
N ALA A 19 -16.97 -9.99 7.98
CA ALA A 19 -17.17 -8.59 8.32
C ALA A 19 -15.81 -8.07 8.79
N ASP A 20 -14.97 -7.72 7.83
CA ASP A 20 -13.75 -6.98 8.09
C ASP A 20 -14.17 -5.62 8.66
N ASP A 21 -13.95 -5.42 9.96
CA ASP A 21 -14.39 -4.22 10.68
C ASP A 21 -13.66 -3.00 10.13
N CYS A 22 -14.42 -2.06 9.56
CA CYS A 22 -13.92 -0.80 9.01
C CYS A 22 -13.60 0.22 10.10
N SER A 23 -12.80 -0.20 11.08
CA SER A 23 -12.38 0.59 12.22
C SER A 23 -10.90 0.91 12.10
N PHE A 24 -10.59 1.95 11.32
CA PHE A 24 -9.24 2.51 11.22
C PHE A 24 -9.26 4.02 11.45
N GLY A 25 -8.23 4.52 12.12
CA GLY A 25 -8.08 5.94 12.43
C GLY A 25 -7.55 6.74 11.25
N CYS A 26 -8.06 7.96 11.07
CA CYS A 26 -7.58 8.91 10.07
C CYS A 26 -6.91 10.10 10.74
N THR A 27 -5.85 10.61 10.11
CA THR A 27 -5.26 11.89 10.50
C THR A 27 -6.18 13.04 10.11
N ASN A 28 -6.11 14.14 10.86
CA ASN A 28 -6.89 15.35 10.58
C ASN A 28 -6.18 16.30 9.58
N VAL A 29 -5.30 15.77 8.74
CA VAL A 29 -4.67 16.55 7.67
C VAL A 29 -5.75 16.83 6.61
N TYR A 30 -5.98 18.10 6.30
CA TYR A 30 -6.97 18.51 5.32
C TYR A 30 -6.36 18.46 3.91
N ASP A 31 -6.84 17.55 3.08
CA ASP A 31 -6.46 17.38 1.68
C ASP A 31 -7.68 16.86 0.90
N PRO A 32 -8.60 17.76 0.52
CA PRO A 32 -9.95 17.37 0.15
C PRO A 32 -10.00 16.58 -1.15
N VAL A 33 -10.71 15.45 -1.13
CA VAL A 33 -10.94 14.60 -2.31
C VAL A 33 -12.42 14.48 -2.61
N THR A 34 -12.79 14.42 -3.89
CA THR A 34 -14.19 14.24 -4.33
C THR A 34 -14.35 12.86 -4.96
N ASP A 35 -15.35 12.11 -4.54
CA ASP A 35 -15.69 10.83 -5.17
C ASP A 35 -16.50 10.99 -6.45
N GLU A 36 -16.74 9.87 -7.14
CA GLU A 36 -17.51 9.82 -8.39
C GLU A 36 -18.99 10.22 -8.21
N ASN A 37 -19.49 10.24 -6.97
CA ASN A 37 -20.85 10.66 -6.64
C ASN A 37 -20.93 12.16 -6.30
N GLY A 38 -19.82 12.89 -6.40
CA GLY A 38 -19.74 14.31 -6.07
C GLY A 38 -19.66 14.60 -4.57
N LYS A 39 -19.36 13.61 -3.73
CA LYS A 39 -19.19 13.80 -2.29
C LYS A 39 -17.74 14.12 -1.98
N THR A 40 -17.51 15.23 -1.29
CA THR A 40 -16.18 15.67 -0.85
C THR A 40 -15.86 15.16 0.55
N TYR A 41 -14.65 14.66 0.74
CA TYR A 41 -14.12 14.15 2.00
C TYR A 41 -12.93 15.01 2.43
N SER A 42 -12.74 15.16 3.75
CA SER A 42 -11.65 15.99 4.31
C SER A 42 -10.25 15.52 3.92
N ASN A 43 -10.09 14.22 3.68
CA ASN A 43 -8.91 13.60 3.08
C ASN A 43 -9.22 12.22 2.50
N GLU A 44 -8.24 11.63 1.81
CA GLU A 44 -8.35 10.31 1.22
C GLU A 44 -8.66 9.22 2.26
N CYS A 45 -8.12 9.33 3.48
CA CYS A 45 -8.40 8.36 4.55
C CYS A 45 -9.89 8.34 4.90
N TYR A 46 -10.52 9.51 5.07
CA TYR A 46 -11.96 9.60 5.33
C TYR A 46 -12.81 9.09 4.17
N MET A 47 -12.38 9.32 2.92
CA MET A 47 -13.05 8.73 1.75
C MET A 47 -13.00 7.20 1.79
N ARG A 48 -11.82 6.63 2.08
CA ARG A 48 -11.65 5.17 2.20
C ARG A 48 -12.47 4.61 3.36
N LEU A 49 -12.54 5.30 4.49
CA LEU A 49 -13.33 4.88 5.64
C LEU A 49 -14.82 4.77 5.28
N ALA A 50 -15.36 5.78 4.59
CA ALA A 50 -16.73 5.75 4.10
C ALA A 50 -16.97 4.61 3.09
N LYS A 51 -16.06 4.42 2.13
CA LYS A 51 -16.15 3.31 1.15
C LYS A 51 -16.07 1.94 1.84
N CYS A 52 -15.29 1.83 2.92
CA CYS A 52 -15.18 0.61 3.70
C CYS A 52 -16.49 0.31 4.41
N GLN A 53 -17.07 1.31 5.08
CA GLN A 53 -18.38 1.19 5.74
C GLN A 53 -19.51 0.84 4.77
N GLU A 54 -19.40 1.29 3.51
CA GLU A 54 -20.31 0.92 2.41
C GLU A 54 -20.03 -0.47 1.83
N GLY A 55 -19.00 -1.20 2.30
CA GLY A 55 -18.59 -2.51 1.78
C GLY A 55 -18.00 -2.45 0.38
N LYS A 56 -17.64 -1.25 -0.12
CA LYS A 56 -17.05 -1.05 -1.46
C LYS A 56 -15.55 -1.35 -1.49
N ILE A 57 -14.88 -1.24 -0.35
CA ILE A 57 -13.47 -1.59 -0.20
C ILE A 57 -13.27 -2.37 1.11
N ALA A 58 -12.28 -3.26 1.14
CA ALA A 58 -11.85 -3.91 2.37
C ALA A 58 -11.07 -2.90 3.26
N PRO A 59 -11.04 -3.08 4.60
CA PRO A 59 -10.22 -2.26 5.45
C PRO A 59 -8.73 -2.44 5.14
N PRO A 60 -7.92 -1.41 5.44
CA PRO A 60 -6.49 -1.43 5.15
C PRO A 60 -5.73 -2.56 5.88
N SER A 61 -6.31 -3.19 6.90
CA SER A 61 -5.71 -4.35 7.58
C SER A 61 -5.74 -5.64 6.76
N SER A 62 -6.63 -5.74 5.76
CA SER A 62 -6.75 -6.94 4.92
C SER A 62 -5.86 -6.85 3.67
N ALA A 63 -5.13 -5.73 3.50
CA ALA A 63 -4.10 -5.56 2.49
C ALA A 63 -2.95 -4.68 3.01
N ILE A 64 -1.83 -5.29 3.42
CA ILE A 64 -0.52 -4.63 3.47
C ILE A 64 0.43 -5.50 2.62
N PRO A 65 1.17 -4.91 1.65
CA PRO A 65 1.89 -3.67 1.89
C PRO A 65 1.60 -2.55 0.91
N ALA A 66 0.84 -1.55 1.37
CA ALA A 66 1.05 -0.18 0.93
C ALA A 66 2.10 0.46 1.85
N THR A 67 3.38 0.27 1.52
CA THR A 67 4.38 1.27 1.87
C THR A 67 4.10 2.52 1.05
N THR A 68 3.31 3.43 1.59
CA THR A 68 3.34 4.84 1.19
C THR A 68 3.58 5.66 2.46
N GLU A 69 4.79 5.52 2.98
CA GLU A 69 5.50 6.66 3.55
C GLU A 69 5.82 7.63 2.39
N PRO A 70 5.86 8.95 2.66
CA PRO A 70 5.53 9.98 1.68
C PRO A 70 6.48 10.00 0.50
N ALA A 71 5.94 10.35 -0.67
CA ALA A 71 6.68 10.67 -1.87
C ALA A 71 7.81 11.67 -1.56
N SER A 72 9.00 11.15 -1.32
CA SER A 72 10.25 11.88 -1.36
C SER A 72 11.25 11.03 -2.15
N SER A 73 11.14 11.26 -3.46
CA SER A 73 12.05 10.93 -4.55
C SER A 73 12.07 9.50 -5.11
N PRO A 74 12.26 9.37 -6.44
CA PRO A 74 12.14 8.11 -7.14
C PRO A 74 13.45 7.33 -6.98
N SER A 75 13.51 6.44 -5.99
CA SER A 75 14.29 5.23 -6.19
C SER A 75 13.38 4.21 -6.86
N MET A 76 13.14 4.43 -8.16
CA MET A 76 12.84 3.35 -9.10
C MET A 76 14.00 2.37 -8.98
N TRP A 77 13.84 1.36 -8.15
CA TRP A 77 14.75 0.24 -8.11
C TRP A 77 14.03 -0.90 -8.82
N THR A 78 13.98 -0.79 -10.14
CA THR A 78 13.92 -1.99 -10.96
C THR A 78 15.21 -2.74 -10.70
N ASP A 79 15.03 -3.95 -10.20
CA ASP A 79 15.98 -5.04 -10.15
C ASP A 79 16.50 -5.33 -11.57
N TYR A 80 17.40 -4.48 -12.04
CA TYR A 80 18.23 -4.65 -13.22
C TYR A 80 19.57 -4.07 -12.84
N GLY A 81 20.63 -4.87 -12.96
CA GLY A 81 21.97 -4.63 -12.39
C GLY A 81 22.75 -3.45 -12.96
N ASP A 82 22.13 -2.27 -13.03
CA ASP A 82 22.72 -1.02 -13.46
C ASP A 82 23.16 -0.17 -12.27
N CYS A 83 24.30 0.50 -12.43
CA CYS A 83 24.82 1.39 -11.42
C CYS A 83 23.88 2.60 -11.25
N PRO A 84 23.63 3.10 -10.02
CA PRO A 84 22.91 4.35 -9.86
C PRO A 84 23.66 5.49 -10.57
N ASP A 85 23.04 6.15 -11.54
CA ASP A 85 23.65 7.29 -12.25
C ASP A 85 23.55 8.60 -11.45
N ASN A 86 22.46 8.76 -10.71
CA ASN A 86 22.20 9.95 -9.90
C ASN A 86 21.82 9.57 -8.46
N CYS A 87 22.32 10.35 -7.51
CA CYS A 87 22.01 10.24 -6.10
C CYS A 87 21.48 11.56 -5.58
N LEU A 88 20.54 11.51 -4.65
CA LEU A 88 20.07 12.70 -3.95
C LEU A 88 21.09 13.13 -2.90
N ASP A 89 21.23 14.43 -2.69
CA ASP A 89 22.07 15.02 -1.64
C ASP A 89 21.40 14.96 -0.25
N VAL A 90 20.82 13.82 0.09
CA VAL A 90 20.29 13.57 1.43
C VAL A 90 21.43 13.04 2.29
N TYR A 91 21.78 13.76 3.35
CA TYR A 91 22.86 13.35 4.25
C TYR A 91 22.38 12.29 5.25
N LYS A 92 22.79 11.04 5.03
CA LYS A 92 22.55 9.87 5.88
C LYS A 92 23.81 8.98 5.81
N PRO A 93 24.89 9.33 6.52
CA PRO A 93 26.21 8.78 6.24
C PRO A 93 26.30 7.28 6.53
N VAL A 94 27.01 6.56 5.65
CA VAL A 94 27.29 5.12 5.78
C VAL A 94 28.78 4.86 5.61
N THR A 95 29.32 3.85 6.28
CA THR A 95 30.74 3.50 6.21
C THR A 95 30.90 2.09 5.64
N ASP A 96 31.83 1.90 4.70
CA ASP A 96 32.15 0.59 4.15
C ASP A 96 33.18 -0.18 5.00
N GLU A 97 33.47 -1.42 4.59
CA GLU A 97 34.41 -2.32 5.27
C GLU A 97 35.86 -1.81 5.23
N ASN A 98 36.19 -0.90 4.31
CA ASN A 98 37.50 -0.27 4.20
C ASN A 98 37.61 0.99 5.07
N GLY A 99 36.56 1.35 5.82
CA GLY A 99 36.51 2.55 6.65
C GLY A 99 36.23 3.84 5.88
N LYS A 100 35.79 3.76 4.62
CA LYS A 100 35.41 4.94 3.82
C LYS A 100 33.95 5.30 4.09
N THR A 101 33.71 6.56 4.45
CA THR A 101 32.36 7.10 4.70
C THR A 101 31.79 7.78 3.45
N TYR A 102 30.52 7.53 3.16
CA TYR A 102 29.77 8.09 2.04
C TYR A 102 28.60 8.93 2.55
N SER A 103 28.19 9.96 1.78
CA SER A 103 27.11 10.88 2.17
C SER A 103 25.76 10.18 2.37
N ASN A 104 25.49 9.12 1.60
CA ASN A 104 24.37 8.20 1.78
C ASN A 104 24.60 6.86 1.07
N ASP A 105 23.67 5.93 1.26
CA ASP A 105 23.67 4.60 0.64
C ASP A 105 23.77 4.63 -0.89
N CYS A 106 23.15 5.61 -1.56
CA CYS A 106 23.21 5.71 -3.01
C CYS A 106 24.65 6.00 -3.47
N TYR A 107 25.33 6.97 -2.86
CA TYR A 107 26.72 7.28 -3.20
C TYR A 107 27.67 6.12 -2.91
N MET A 108 27.45 5.36 -1.83
CA MET A 108 28.22 4.15 -1.55
C MET A 108 28.06 3.10 -2.66
N ARG A 109 26.83 2.83 -3.11
CA ARG A 109 26.55 1.85 -4.17
C ARG A 109 27.07 2.31 -5.52
N GLN A 110 26.88 3.58 -5.87
CA GLN A 110 27.42 4.18 -7.09
C GLN A 110 28.94 4.03 -7.16
N ALA A 111 29.65 4.30 -6.05
CA ALA A 111 31.09 4.13 -5.99
C ALA A 111 31.50 2.66 -6.19
N LYS A 112 30.94 1.74 -5.39
CA LYS A 112 31.23 0.30 -5.50
C LYS A 112 30.92 -0.31 -6.87
N CYS A 113 29.94 0.25 -7.57
CA CYS A 113 29.56 -0.20 -8.91
C CYS A 113 30.52 0.30 -10.00
N LYS A 114 31.14 1.49 -9.81
CA LYS A 114 32.16 2.05 -10.71
C LYS A 114 33.58 1.53 -10.44
N ASP A 115 33.82 0.99 -9.24
CA ASP A 115 35.09 0.38 -8.82
C ASP A 115 35.23 -1.11 -9.20
N ASN A 116 34.25 -1.71 -9.91
CA ASN A 116 34.33 -3.06 -10.52
C ASN A 116 34.61 -2.98 -12.02
#